data_AF-A0AAJ6QCP0-F1
#
_entry.id   AF-A0AAJ6QCP0-F1
#
_cell.length_a   1.000
_cell.length_b   1.000
_cell.length_c   1.000
_cell.angle_alpha   90.00
_cell.angle_beta   90.00
_cell.angle_gamma   90.00
#
_symmetry.space_group_name_H-M   'P 1'
#
loop_
_entity.id
_entity.type
_entity.pdbx_description
1 polymer ?
#
loop_
_entity_poly.entity_id
_entity_poly.type
_entity_poly.pdbx_seq_one_letter_code
_entity_poly.pdbx_strand_id
1 'polypeptide(L)'
;MAPDKKEEASSPDAAIPDPPPIHPSFIQVAKPYIFEQTIQQCIAAMGVNPLREESLRLQGVTWIDNVRRVLYLPIRTFNTAVVYYHKFRLVHPDNEYNYMDAAAAALFTACKIEDTLKRSREIVCAAYNLKLPAQEHMAPDNPVFEAHARGIIGLERLMLEASGFDFRTRHPQKTLIKLARKYGLTPQSEVSNLAYRISQDLYRTYAPIKQTTSTMAFTCLELAGRLLDQRIEAVEQGVDYANWKTSREEVMETLFDLLELYTHNRGHTTVGPHFPADRFLTVRIPLNTEAESQKLPRYTNWVPEPRESKATNGDKATKDATTKLHPLTPVAANGDRPRATEKGRDGAVRFMLDPECADAEKSHVATYFKVEMEEYEVEE
;
A
#
# COMPACT_ATOMS: atom_id res chain seq x y z
N MET A 1 65.06 -59.70 19.65
CA MET A 1 63.62 -59.39 19.71
C MET A 1 63.38 -58.13 18.91
N ALA A 2 62.29 -58.12 18.16
CA ALA A 2 62.03 -57.34 16.95
C ALA A 2 62.17 -55.81 17.08
N PRO A 3 62.46 -55.08 15.99
CA PRO A 3 62.20 -53.66 15.92
C PRO A 3 60.70 -53.42 15.62
N ASP A 4 60.07 -52.59 16.44
CA ASP A 4 58.67 -52.16 16.32
C ASP A 4 58.43 -51.41 15.00
N LYS A 5 57.40 -51.85 14.27
CA LYS A 5 56.78 -51.10 13.17
C LYS A 5 56.16 -49.83 13.74
N LYS A 6 56.67 -48.67 13.33
CA LYS A 6 55.94 -47.41 13.47
C LYS A 6 54.84 -47.37 12.40
N GLU A 7 53.60 -47.42 12.84
CA GLU A 7 52.42 -47.11 12.04
C GLU A 7 52.50 -45.64 11.58
N GLU A 8 52.41 -45.41 10.28
CA GLU A 8 52.12 -44.09 9.71
C GLU A 8 50.67 -43.76 10.05
N ALA A 9 50.48 -42.79 10.94
CA ALA A 9 49.17 -42.21 11.17
C ALA A 9 48.77 -41.38 9.94
N SER A 10 47.69 -41.79 9.28
CA SER A 10 47.02 -41.01 8.24
C SER A 10 46.57 -39.67 8.82
N SER A 11 47.02 -38.59 8.18
CA SER A 11 46.54 -37.23 8.47
C SER A 11 45.03 -37.15 8.21
N PRO A 12 44.24 -36.54 9.12
CA PRO A 12 42.81 -36.40 8.91
C PRO A 12 42.57 -35.46 7.73
N ASP A 13 41.64 -35.88 6.88
CA ASP A 13 41.09 -35.18 5.73
C ASP A 13 41.00 -33.67 5.99
N ALA A 14 41.77 -32.88 5.23
CA ALA A 14 41.73 -31.44 5.30
C ALA A 14 40.42 -30.98 4.65
N ALA A 15 39.34 -30.97 5.44
CA ALA A 15 38.05 -30.43 5.01
C ALA A 15 38.27 -29.03 4.42
N ILE A 16 37.89 -28.87 3.15
CA ILE A 16 37.92 -27.60 2.45
C ILE A 16 37.07 -26.62 3.29
N PRO A 17 37.59 -25.44 3.68
CA PRO A 17 36.81 -24.45 4.41
C PRO A 17 35.58 -24.09 3.57
N ASP A 18 34.40 -24.11 4.20
CA ASP A 18 33.17 -23.66 3.54
C ASP A 18 33.40 -22.27 2.91
N PRO A 19 32.97 -22.05 1.66
CA PRO A 19 33.08 -20.74 1.04
C PRO A 19 32.38 -19.69 1.92
N PRO A 20 32.91 -18.45 1.98
CA PRO A 20 32.29 -17.42 2.79
C PRO A 20 30.83 -17.25 2.39
N PRO A 21 29.91 -17.10 3.36
CA PRO A 21 28.48 -16.98 3.05
C PRO A 21 28.26 -15.77 2.14
N ILE A 22 27.63 -16.01 0.99
CA ILE A 22 27.24 -14.95 0.06
C ILE A 22 26.27 -14.04 0.80
N HIS A 23 26.65 -12.76 0.96
CA HIS A 23 25.79 -11.80 1.65
C HIS A 23 24.43 -11.71 0.95
N PRO A 24 23.31 -11.89 1.66
CA PRO A 24 22.01 -11.98 1.01
C PRO A 24 21.65 -10.65 0.34
N SER A 25 21.26 -10.71 -0.93
CA SER A 25 20.65 -9.58 -1.65
C SER A 25 19.18 -9.88 -1.90
N PHE A 26 18.33 -8.89 -1.61
CA PHE A 26 16.87 -9.01 -1.70
C PHE A 26 16.37 -8.16 -2.86
N ILE A 27 15.52 -8.74 -3.71
CA ILE A 27 14.90 -8.01 -4.82
C ILE A 27 13.43 -7.80 -4.50
N GLN A 28 13.04 -6.53 -4.42
CA GLN A 28 11.66 -6.11 -4.27
C GLN A 28 11.15 -5.47 -5.56
N VAL A 29 10.22 -6.14 -6.21
CA VAL A 29 9.51 -5.57 -7.36
C VAL A 29 8.44 -4.61 -6.84
N ALA A 30 8.40 -3.40 -7.40
CA ALA A 30 7.40 -2.40 -7.08
C ALA A 30 5.99 -2.93 -7.42
N LYS A 31 5.14 -3.03 -6.40
CA LYS A 31 3.73 -3.39 -6.55
C LYS A 31 2.90 -2.11 -6.56
N PRO A 32 2.48 -1.61 -7.74
CA PRO A 32 1.66 -0.40 -7.82
C PRO A 32 0.28 -0.61 -7.20
N TYR A 33 -0.22 -1.85 -7.25
CA TYR A 33 -1.52 -2.26 -6.71
C TYR A 33 -1.37 -3.37 -5.67
N ILE A 34 -2.21 -3.34 -4.63
CA ILE A 34 -2.25 -4.28 -3.52
C ILE A 34 -3.73 -4.67 -3.34
N PHE A 35 -4.09 -5.93 -3.59
CA PHE A 35 -5.48 -6.38 -3.45
C PHE A 35 -5.93 -6.37 -1.98
N GLU A 36 -7.25 -6.27 -1.78
CA GLU A 36 -7.88 -6.22 -0.45
C GLU A 36 -7.39 -7.35 0.47
N GLN A 37 -7.30 -8.58 -0.05
CA GLN A 37 -6.82 -9.72 0.74
C GLN A 37 -5.41 -9.48 1.31
N THR A 38 -4.49 -8.95 0.48
CA THR A 38 -3.13 -8.63 0.92
C THR A 38 -3.12 -7.50 1.94
N ILE A 39 -3.97 -6.48 1.77
CA ILE A 39 -4.14 -5.40 2.75
C ILE A 39 -4.54 -5.97 4.11
N GLN A 40 -5.56 -6.84 4.15
CA GLN A 40 -6.02 -7.49 5.38
C GLN A 40 -4.92 -8.36 6.02
N GLN A 41 -4.17 -9.10 5.20
CA GLN A 41 -3.03 -9.89 5.67
C GLN A 41 -1.89 -9.02 6.24
N CYS A 42 -1.62 -7.85 5.67
CA CYS A 42 -0.63 -6.90 6.21
C CYS A 42 -1.06 -6.39 7.59
N ILE A 43 -2.30 -5.93 7.71
CA ILE A 43 -2.87 -5.44 8.98
C ILE A 43 -2.81 -6.53 10.05
N ALA A 44 -3.19 -7.76 9.69
CA ALA A 44 -3.12 -8.91 10.59
C ALA A 44 -1.67 -9.25 11.01
N ALA A 45 -0.73 -9.25 10.07
CA ALA A 45 0.68 -9.56 10.34
C ALA A 45 1.36 -8.52 11.23
N MET A 46 0.94 -7.25 11.16
CA MET A 46 1.39 -6.19 12.08
C MET A 46 0.76 -6.27 13.47
N GLY A 47 -0.23 -7.14 13.68
CA GLY A 47 -0.94 -7.26 14.96
C GLY A 47 -1.79 -6.03 15.31
N VAL A 48 -2.17 -5.23 14.31
CA VAL A 48 -2.93 -3.99 14.52
C VAL A 48 -4.43 -4.30 14.45
N ASN A 49 -5.21 -3.75 15.38
CA ASN A 49 -6.66 -3.87 15.32
C ASN A 49 -7.21 -3.14 14.07
N PRO A 50 -8.01 -3.79 13.20
CA PRO A 50 -8.47 -3.18 11.94
C PRO A 50 -9.25 -1.88 12.10
N LEU A 51 -10.11 -1.75 13.11
CA LEU A 51 -10.89 -0.53 13.36
C LEU A 51 -9.99 0.61 13.83
N ARG A 52 -8.98 0.29 14.66
CA ARG A 52 -7.97 1.25 15.08
C ARG A 52 -7.11 1.70 13.90
N GLU A 53 -6.70 0.77 13.04
CA GLU A 53 -5.96 1.07 11.81
C GLU A 53 -6.75 2.04 10.95
N GLU A 54 -8.02 1.73 10.67
CA GLU A 54 -8.90 2.57 9.87
C GLU A 54 -9.03 3.99 10.46
N SER A 55 -9.29 4.09 11.76
CA SER A 55 -9.42 5.39 12.43
C SER A 55 -8.15 6.24 12.31
N LEU A 56 -6.97 5.66 12.57
CA LEU A 56 -5.68 6.37 12.45
C LEU A 56 -5.35 6.72 11.01
N ARG A 57 -5.69 5.85 10.06
CA ARG A 57 -5.53 6.11 8.63
C ARG A 57 -6.37 7.30 8.19
N LEU A 58 -7.65 7.32 8.54
CA LEU A 58 -8.55 8.44 8.21
C LEU A 58 -8.14 9.75 8.89
N GLN A 59 -7.66 9.70 10.13
CA GLN A 59 -7.10 10.86 10.82
C GLN A 59 -5.87 11.40 10.10
N GLY A 60 -4.94 10.54 9.68
CA GLY A 60 -3.77 10.94 8.90
C GLY A 60 -4.14 11.54 7.54
N VAL A 61 -5.06 10.94 6.79
CA VAL A 61 -5.54 11.51 5.51
C VAL A 61 -6.18 12.89 5.73
N THR A 62 -6.95 13.05 6.81
CA THR A 62 -7.53 14.35 7.19
C THR A 62 -6.45 15.37 7.55
N TRP A 63 -5.43 14.95 8.29
CA TRP A 63 -4.28 15.79 8.61
C TRP A 63 -3.57 16.27 7.34
N ILE A 64 -3.31 15.38 6.37
CA ILE A 64 -2.69 15.73 5.08
C ILE A 64 -3.57 16.75 4.35
N ASP A 65 -4.88 16.54 4.29
CA ASP A 65 -5.82 17.44 3.61
C ASP A 65 -5.85 18.84 4.26
N ASN A 66 -5.77 18.92 5.58
CA ASN A 66 -5.77 20.20 6.29
C ASN A 66 -4.45 20.95 6.06
N VAL A 67 -3.31 20.28 6.25
CA VAL A 67 -1.98 20.90 6.12
C VAL A 67 -1.72 21.35 4.68
N ARG A 68 -2.08 20.52 3.69
CA ARG A 68 -1.87 20.89 2.28
C ARG A 68 -2.64 22.17 1.90
N ARG A 69 -3.83 22.40 2.48
CA ARG A 69 -4.70 23.53 2.13
C ARG A 69 -4.08 24.83 2.63
N VAL A 70 -3.55 24.82 3.85
CA VAL A 70 -2.82 25.96 4.43
C VAL A 70 -1.53 26.25 3.64
N LEU A 71 -0.86 25.21 3.14
CA LEU A 71 0.33 25.33 2.32
C LEU A 71 0.04 25.60 0.83
N TYR A 72 -1.23 25.73 0.44
CA TYR A 72 -1.69 25.92 -0.93
C TYR A 72 -1.16 24.86 -1.92
N LEU A 73 -1.00 23.62 -1.45
CA LEU A 73 -0.55 22.51 -2.28
C LEU A 73 -1.71 21.94 -3.12
N PRO A 74 -1.47 21.63 -4.41
CA PRO A 74 -2.50 21.14 -5.31
C PRO A 74 -2.98 19.73 -4.95
N ILE A 75 -4.14 19.33 -5.50
CA ILE A 75 -4.74 18.01 -5.27
C ILE A 75 -3.83 16.86 -5.73
N ARG A 76 -2.99 17.04 -6.74
CA ARG A 76 -2.02 16.00 -7.13
C ARG A 76 -1.02 15.65 -6.02
N THR A 77 -0.53 16.68 -5.30
CA THR A 77 0.34 16.49 -4.12
C THR A 77 -0.39 15.77 -2.99
N PHE A 78 -1.67 16.08 -2.76
CA PHE A 78 -2.53 15.34 -1.83
C PHE A 78 -2.62 13.85 -2.20
N ASN A 79 -2.97 13.58 -3.45
CA ASN A 79 -3.18 12.22 -3.94
C ASN A 79 -1.92 11.37 -3.78
N THR A 80 -0.77 11.92 -4.17
CA THR A 80 0.53 11.25 -4.03
C THR A 80 0.89 11.04 -2.57
N ALA A 81 0.70 12.04 -1.70
CA ALA A 81 0.94 11.91 -0.26
C ALA A 81 0.08 10.80 0.37
N VAL A 82 -1.20 10.71 0.01
CA VAL A 82 -2.10 9.71 0.58
C VAL A 82 -1.76 8.29 0.11
N VAL A 83 -1.36 8.10 -1.15
CA VAL A 83 -0.87 6.79 -1.64
C VAL A 83 0.36 6.35 -0.84
N TYR A 84 1.32 7.25 -0.63
CA TYR A 84 2.54 6.97 0.12
C TYR A 84 2.22 6.67 1.59
N TYR A 85 1.31 7.44 2.19
CA TYR A 85 0.84 7.22 3.56
C TYR A 85 0.15 5.87 3.73
N HIS A 86 -0.73 5.47 2.80
CA HIS A 86 -1.38 4.15 2.84
C HIS A 86 -0.34 3.03 2.76
N LYS A 87 0.61 3.10 1.81
CA LYS A 87 1.67 2.09 1.69
C LYS A 87 2.55 2.01 2.93
N PHE A 88 2.91 3.15 3.52
CA PHE A 88 3.69 3.21 4.75
C PHE A 88 2.97 2.51 5.91
N ARG A 89 1.67 2.81 6.11
CA ARG A 89 0.87 2.20 7.17
C ARG A 89 0.67 0.70 7.02
N LEU A 90 0.77 0.18 5.79
CA LEU A 90 0.70 -1.27 5.53
C LEU A 90 2.01 -2.00 5.82
N VAL A 91 3.10 -1.33 6.19
CA VAL A 91 4.40 -1.95 6.46
C VAL A 91 4.92 -1.58 7.85
N HIS A 92 4.53 -0.42 8.36
CA HIS A 92 5.03 0.15 9.61
C HIS A 92 3.88 0.27 10.64
N PRO A 93 3.96 -0.46 11.78
CA PRO A 93 2.89 -0.50 12.77
C PRO A 93 2.77 0.82 13.56
N ASP A 94 1.58 1.08 14.11
CA ASP A 94 1.24 2.36 14.76
C ASP A 94 1.86 2.55 16.14
N ASN A 95 2.35 1.48 16.76
CA ASN A 95 3.08 1.54 18.03
C ASN A 95 4.54 2.00 17.86
N GLU A 96 5.11 1.86 16.66
CA GLU A 96 6.47 2.34 16.33
C GLU A 96 6.43 3.73 15.68
N TYR A 97 5.41 4.01 14.86
CA TYR A 97 5.35 5.25 14.07
C TYR A 97 4.02 6.00 14.27
N ASN A 98 4.11 7.23 14.77
CA ASN A 98 2.95 8.10 14.95
C ASN A 98 2.32 8.48 13.60
N TYR A 99 0.99 8.49 13.55
CA TYR A 99 0.26 8.78 12.31
C TYR A 99 0.50 10.20 11.79
N MET A 100 0.71 11.20 12.66
CA MET A 100 0.99 12.58 12.25
C MET A 100 2.39 12.70 11.63
N ASP A 101 3.39 12.05 12.22
CA ASP A 101 4.76 12.06 11.68
C ASP A 101 4.82 11.31 10.34
N ALA A 102 4.14 10.16 10.23
CA ALA A 102 4.00 9.43 8.97
C ALA A 102 3.26 10.26 7.90
N ALA A 103 2.18 10.95 8.26
CA ALA A 103 1.44 11.83 7.36
C ALA A 103 2.29 13.04 6.90
N ALA A 104 3.06 13.63 7.81
CA ALA A 104 3.98 14.72 7.50
C ALA A 104 5.11 14.28 6.57
N ALA A 105 5.71 13.11 6.82
CA ALA A 105 6.71 12.50 5.96
C ALA A 105 6.16 12.16 4.57
N ALA A 106 4.92 11.67 4.49
CA ALA A 106 4.27 11.37 3.22
C ALA A 106 4.04 12.65 2.41
N LEU A 107 3.55 13.72 3.05
CA LEU A 107 3.37 15.03 2.40
C LEU A 107 4.70 15.65 1.96
N PHE A 108 5.73 15.58 2.81
CA PHE A 108 7.07 16.07 2.48
C PHE A 108 7.68 15.34 1.27
N THR A 109 7.51 14.02 1.22
CA THR A 109 7.98 13.18 0.10
C THR A 109 7.20 13.50 -1.18
N ALA A 110 5.87 13.61 -1.10
CA ALA A 110 5.02 13.96 -2.24
C ALA A 110 5.33 15.34 -2.82
N CYS A 111 5.68 16.33 -1.99
CA CYS A 111 6.10 17.65 -2.46
C CYS A 111 7.32 17.61 -3.38
N LYS A 112 8.23 16.65 -3.19
CA LYS A 112 9.39 16.46 -4.07
C LYS A 112 9.02 15.75 -5.36
N ILE A 113 8.15 14.74 -5.28
CA ILE A 113 7.73 13.96 -6.44
C ILE A 113 6.87 14.80 -7.41
N GLU A 114 6.04 15.71 -6.88
CA GLU A 114 5.07 16.49 -7.65
C GLU A 114 5.55 17.91 -8.02
N ASP A 115 6.82 18.21 -7.77
CA ASP A 115 7.45 19.53 -7.96
C ASP A 115 6.71 20.67 -7.24
N THR A 116 6.29 20.44 -6.00
CA THR A 116 5.62 21.43 -5.13
C THR A 116 6.38 21.62 -3.82
N LEU A 117 7.69 21.85 -3.92
CA LEU A 117 8.64 21.82 -2.81
C LEU A 117 8.22 22.68 -1.61
N LYS A 118 8.42 22.11 -0.42
CA LYS A 118 8.24 22.72 0.91
C LYS A 118 9.33 22.20 1.84
N ARG A 119 9.87 23.06 2.71
CA ARG A 119 10.78 22.61 3.78
C ARG A 119 9.99 21.83 4.83
N SER A 120 10.59 20.81 5.45
CA SER A 120 9.92 20.02 6.50
C SER A 120 9.45 20.89 7.67
N ARG A 121 10.21 21.94 8.04
CA ARG A 121 9.80 22.94 9.04
C ARG A 121 8.52 23.69 8.65
N GLU A 122 8.32 24.02 7.38
CA GLU A 122 7.09 24.69 6.92
C GLU A 122 5.87 23.78 7.07
N ILE A 123 6.04 22.47 6.85
CA ILE A 123 4.96 21.48 7.03
C ILE A 123 4.57 21.37 8.50
N VAL A 124 5.55 21.23 9.41
CA VAL A 124 5.29 21.15 10.86
C VAL A 124 4.66 22.45 11.36
N CYS A 125 5.21 23.59 10.95
CA CYS A 125 4.71 24.90 11.35
C CYS A 125 3.26 25.12 10.88
N ALA A 126 2.93 24.76 9.64
CA ALA A 126 1.56 24.84 9.13
C ALA A 126 0.59 23.95 9.94
N ALA A 127 1.00 22.74 10.28
CA ALA A 127 0.22 21.83 11.12
C ALA A 127 0.02 22.35 12.56
N TYR A 128 1.02 23.02 13.10
CA TYR A 128 0.97 23.63 14.42
C TYR A 128 0.04 24.85 14.44
N ASN A 129 0.23 25.77 13.50
CA ASN A 129 -0.56 27.00 13.39
C ASN A 129 -2.06 26.73 13.14
N LEU A 130 -2.41 25.60 12.50
CA LEU A 130 -3.82 25.16 12.35
C LEU A 130 -4.60 25.03 13.66
N LYS A 131 -3.91 24.87 14.79
CA LYS A 131 -4.52 24.74 16.13
C LYS A 131 -4.61 26.06 16.88
N LEU A 132 -4.07 27.13 16.32
CA LEU A 132 -3.94 28.43 16.98
C LEU A 132 -4.76 29.52 16.27
N PRO A 133 -5.15 30.58 17.00
CA PRO A 133 -5.62 31.82 16.38
C PRO A 133 -4.53 32.46 15.51
N ALA A 134 -4.94 33.20 14.47
CA ALA A 134 -4.02 33.81 13.51
C ALA A 134 -2.97 34.74 14.15
N GLN A 135 -3.32 35.38 15.26
CA GLN A 135 -2.46 36.28 16.02
C GLN A 135 -1.32 35.56 16.76
N GLU A 136 -1.47 34.26 17.00
CA GLU A 136 -0.51 33.40 17.72
C GLU A 136 0.32 32.54 16.77
N HIS A 137 0.17 32.71 15.45
CA HIS A 137 0.92 31.95 14.47
C HIS A 137 2.43 32.14 14.63
N MET A 138 3.14 31.02 14.65
CA MET A 138 4.59 31.00 14.71
C MET A 138 5.19 31.00 13.30
N ALA A 139 6.42 31.49 13.19
CA ALA A 139 7.19 31.41 11.95
C ALA A 139 7.89 30.05 11.81
N PRO A 140 8.07 29.53 10.57
CA PRO A 140 8.73 28.23 10.33
C PRO A 140 10.17 28.13 10.85
N ASP A 141 10.86 29.26 11.01
CA ASP A 141 12.25 29.30 11.50
C ASP A 141 12.35 29.18 13.02
N ASN A 142 11.22 29.09 13.74
CA ASN A 142 11.24 28.90 15.19
C ASN A 142 11.89 27.56 15.57
N PRO A 143 12.86 27.55 16.51
CA PRO A 143 13.58 26.34 16.92
C PRO A 143 12.69 25.20 17.43
N VAL A 144 11.48 25.50 17.93
CA VAL A 144 10.53 24.48 18.42
C VAL A 144 10.20 23.43 17.36
N PHE A 145 10.26 23.78 16.08
CA PHE A 145 9.94 22.88 14.96
C PHE A 145 11.12 22.02 14.52
N GLU A 146 12.32 22.28 15.03
CA GLU A 146 13.54 21.65 14.52
C GLU A 146 13.57 20.13 14.74
N ALA A 147 13.24 19.66 15.95
CA ALA A 147 13.24 18.23 16.26
C ALA A 147 12.23 17.46 15.39
N HIS A 148 11.00 17.95 15.28
CA HIS A 148 9.96 17.36 14.44
C HIS A 148 10.35 17.37 12.95
N ALA A 149 10.92 18.48 12.47
CA ALA A 149 11.37 18.61 11.09
C ALA A 149 12.50 17.64 10.74
N ARG A 150 13.42 17.35 11.68
CA ARG A 150 14.45 16.31 11.51
C ARG A 150 13.84 14.91 11.52
N GLY A 151 12.85 14.65 12.38
CA GLY A 151 12.11 13.38 12.41
C GLY A 151 11.45 13.05 11.07
N ILE A 152 10.80 14.03 10.44
CA ILE A 152 10.22 13.89 9.09
C ILE A 152 11.26 13.46 8.06
N ILE A 153 12.45 14.06 8.09
CA ILE A 153 13.55 13.70 7.17
C ILE A 153 14.03 12.26 7.44
N GLY A 154 14.10 11.85 8.70
CA GLY A 154 14.45 10.47 9.07
C GLY A 154 13.45 9.42 8.54
N LEU A 155 12.17 9.78 8.45
CA LEU A 155 11.11 8.90 7.93
C LEU A 155 11.03 8.85 6.40
N GLU A 156 11.65 9.79 5.69
CA GLU A 156 11.60 9.84 4.22
C GLU A 156 12.09 8.54 3.59
N ARG A 157 13.22 8.01 4.07
CA ARG A 157 13.79 6.77 3.54
C ARG A 157 12.78 5.62 3.65
N LEU A 158 12.15 5.47 4.80
CA LEU A 158 11.15 4.42 5.03
C LEU A 158 9.92 4.60 4.14
N MET A 159 9.52 5.86 3.87
CA MET A 159 8.44 6.18 2.94
C MET A 159 8.75 5.73 1.50
N LEU A 160 9.97 5.96 1.04
CA LEU A 160 10.45 5.53 -0.28
C LEU A 160 10.54 4.01 -0.38
N GLU A 161 11.07 3.35 0.66
CA GLU A 161 11.15 1.89 0.74
C GLU A 161 9.75 1.24 0.74
N ALA A 162 8.80 1.75 1.54
CA ALA A 162 7.43 1.25 1.56
C ALA A 162 6.71 1.44 0.21
N SER A 163 7.07 2.48 -0.53
CA SER A 163 6.54 2.73 -1.89
C SER A 163 7.25 1.92 -2.97
N GLY A 164 8.30 1.18 -2.62
CA GLY A 164 9.13 0.42 -3.55
C GLY A 164 9.96 1.28 -4.49
N PHE A 165 10.27 2.52 -4.11
CA PHE A 165 10.88 3.55 -4.96
C PHE A 165 10.11 3.77 -6.30
N ASP A 166 8.81 3.50 -6.31
CA ASP A 166 7.96 3.75 -7.48
C ASP A 166 7.42 5.18 -7.48
N PHE A 167 8.04 6.03 -8.30
CA PHE A 167 7.66 7.43 -8.46
C PHE A 167 6.56 7.65 -9.51
N ARG A 168 6.02 6.60 -10.12
CA ARG A 168 4.97 6.74 -11.14
C ARG A 168 3.65 7.10 -10.47
N THR A 169 3.31 8.38 -10.42
CA THR A 169 2.05 8.85 -9.85
C THR A 169 0.92 8.75 -10.87
N ARG A 170 -0.23 8.24 -10.42
CA ARG A 170 -1.43 8.07 -11.26
C ARG A 170 -2.64 8.60 -10.52
N HIS A 171 -3.42 9.44 -11.19
CA HIS A 171 -4.51 10.21 -10.60
C HIS A 171 -5.77 10.08 -11.45
N PRO A 172 -6.93 9.76 -10.85
CA PRO A 172 -8.16 9.53 -11.62
C PRO A 172 -8.72 10.81 -12.25
N GLN A 173 -8.38 12.00 -11.75
CA GLN A 173 -9.02 13.27 -12.12
C GLN A 173 -8.92 13.57 -13.63
N LYS A 174 -7.75 13.33 -14.25
CA LYS A 174 -7.58 13.55 -15.69
C LYS A 174 -8.42 12.56 -16.51
N THR A 175 -8.50 11.31 -16.08
CA THR A 175 -9.30 10.26 -16.73
C THR A 175 -10.79 10.53 -16.55
N LEU A 176 -11.21 10.93 -15.36
CA LEU A 176 -12.58 11.31 -15.03
C LEU A 176 -13.09 12.42 -15.94
N ILE A 177 -12.31 13.49 -16.15
CA ILE A 177 -12.69 14.58 -17.05
C ILE A 177 -12.86 14.08 -18.50
N LYS A 178 -12.00 13.16 -18.95
CA LYS A 178 -12.12 12.56 -20.29
C LYS A 178 -13.38 11.69 -20.42
N LEU A 179 -13.66 10.87 -19.41
CA LEU A 179 -14.85 10.01 -19.37
C LEU A 179 -16.13 10.86 -19.32
N ALA A 180 -16.20 11.85 -18.43
CA ALA A 180 -17.35 12.74 -18.33
C ALA A 180 -17.68 13.38 -19.70
N ARG A 181 -16.67 13.92 -20.39
CA ARG A 181 -16.86 14.47 -21.75
C ARG A 181 -17.30 13.42 -22.77
N LYS A 182 -16.76 12.20 -22.70
CA LYS A 182 -17.15 11.10 -23.59
C LYS A 182 -18.64 10.75 -23.44
N TYR A 183 -19.17 10.81 -22.23
CA TYR A 183 -20.59 10.58 -21.93
C TYR A 183 -21.47 11.84 -22.06
N GLY A 184 -20.97 12.89 -22.72
CA GLY A 184 -21.76 14.10 -22.99
C GLY A 184 -21.93 15.05 -21.80
N LEU A 185 -21.21 14.83 -20.69
CA LEU A 185 -21.26 15.73 -19.54
C LEU A 185 -20.32 16.91 -19.73
N THR A 186 -20.83 18.09 -19.39
CA THR A 186 -20.04 19.31 -19.36
C THR A 186 -19.25 19.42 -18.04
N PRO A 187 -18.14 20.18 -18.00
CA PRO A 187 -17.45 20.47 -16.75
C PRO A 187 -18.32 21.18 -15.71
N GLN A 188 -19.38 21.86 -16.14
CA GLN A 188 -20.31 22.60 -15.28
C GLN A 188 -21.46 21.73 -14.76
N SER A 189 -21.63 20.49 -15.25
CA SER A 189 -22.72 19.64 -14.78
C SER A 189 -22.55 19.29 -13.30
N GLU A 190 -23.67 19.16 -12.59
CA GLU A 190 -23.66 18.77 -11.18
C GLU A 190 -22.98 17.41 -10.98
N VAL A 191 -23.23 16.48 -11.89
CA VAL A 191 -22.59 15.15 -11.91
C VAL A 191 -21.08 15.25 -12.06
N SER A 192 -20.56 16.03 -13.00
CA SER A 192 -19.11 16.22 -13.18
C SER A 192 -18.46 16.82 -11.92
N ASN A 193 -19.09 17.86 -11.35
CA ASN A 193 -18.60 18.52 -10.15
C ASN A 193 -18.62 17.60 -8.92
N LEU A 194 -19.70 16.82 -8.75
CA LEU A 194 -19.81 15.85 -7.69
C LEU A 194 -18.81 14.70 -7.87
N ALA A 195 -18.68 14.14 -9.07
CA ALA A 195 -17.71 13.08 -9.36
C ALA A 195 -16.28 13.53 -9.05
N TYR A 196 -15.93 14.78 -9.35
CA TYR A 196 -14.62 15.34 -9.00
C TYR A 196 -14.41 15.44 -7.47
N ARG A 197 -15.45 15.79 -6.70
CA ARG A 197 -15.39 15.78 -5.23
C ARG A 197 -15.28 14.35 -4.68
N ILE A 198 -16.06 13.41 -5.21
CA ILE A 198 -15.96 11.98 -4.87
C ILE A 198 -14.54 11.47 -5.15
N SER A 199 -13.90 11.90 -6.25
CA SER A 199 -12.52 11.50 -6.57
C SER A 199 -11.48 11.91 -5.53
N GLN A 200 -11.77 12.91 -4.70
CA GLN A 200 -10.92 13.30 -3.55
C GLN A 200 -11.25 12.47 -2.32
N ASP A 201 -12.53 12.26 -2.02
CA ASP A 201 -12.96 11.39 -0.91
C ASP A 201 -12.53 9.93 -1.13
N LEU A 202 -12.41 9.47 -2.37
CA LEU A 202 -11.91 8.16 -2.73
C LEU A 202 -10.51 7.87 -2.14
N TYR A 203 -9.68 8.91 -1.94
CA TYR A 203 -8.38 8.74 -1.29
C TYR A 203 -8.47 8.43 0.21
N ARG A 204 -9.66 8.54 0.81
CA ARG A 204 -9.94 8.10 2.18
C ARG A 204 -10.27 6.60 2.26
N THR A 205 -10.36 5.90 1.13
CA THR A 205 -10.39 4.43 1.07
C THR A 205 -9.04 3.89 0.59
N TYR A 206 -8.89 2.57 0.47
CA TYR A 206 -7.72 1.95 -0.15
C TYR A 206 -7.78 1.91 -1.69
N ALA A 207 -8.85 2.41 -2.32
CA ALA A 207 -9.01 2.40 -3.78
C ALA A 207 -7.78 2.94 -4.56
N PRO A 208 -7.06 4.00 -4.14
CA PRO A 208 -5.87 4.48 -4.85
C PRO A 208 -4.72 3.48 -4.96
N ILE A 209 -4.67 2.49 -4.07
CA ILE A 209 -3.67 1.40 -4.08
C ILE A 209 -4.27 0.07 -4.51
N LYS A 210 -5.60 -0.03 -4.70
CA LYS A 210 -6.26 -1.24 -5.19
C LYS A 210 -6.56 -1.19 -6.69
N GLN A 211 -6.87 0.00 -7.22
CA GLN A 211 -7.59 0.16 -8.47
C GLN A 211 -6.87 1.03 -9.49
N THR A 212 -7.13 0.78 -10.77
CA THR A 212 -6.60 1.61 -11.86
C THR A 212 -7.25 2.99 -11.88
N THR A 213 -6.61 3.95 -12.56
CA THR A 213 -7.22 5.29 -12.76
C THR A 213 -8.52 5.25 -13.55
N SER A 214 -8.69 4.27 -14.43
CA SER A 214 -9.92 4.09 -15.19
C SER A 214 -11.05 3.65 -14.27
N THR A 215 -10.83 2.58 -13.50
CA THR A 215 -11.79 2.05 -12.53
C THR A 215 -12.25 3.14 -11.55
N MET A 216 -11.30 3.83 -10.91
CA MET A 216 -11.63 4.91 -9.97
C MET A 216 -12.46 6.02 -10.62
N ALA A 217 -12.17 6.36 -11.88
CA ALA A 217 -12.88 7.41 -12.60
C ALA A 217 -14.31 6.98 -12.98
N PHE A 218 -14.51 5.76 -13.44
CA PHE A 218 -15.85 5.19 -13.69
C PHE A 218 -16.67 5.15 -12.41
N THR A 219 -16.09 4.67 -11.31
CA THR A 219 -16.76 4.63 -10.01
C THR A 219 -17.21 6.01 -9.54
N CYS A 220 -16.34 7.03 -9.63
CA CYS A 220 -16.70 8.40 -9.23
C CYS A 220 -17.86 8.95 -10.07
N LEU A 221 -17.87 8.64 -11.37
CA LEU A 221 -18.88 9.12 -12.30
C LEU A 221 -20.23 8.44 -12.08
N GLU A 222 -20.23 7.11 -11.94
CA GLU A 222 -21.43 6.33 -11.63
C GLU A 222 -22.02 6.73 -10.27
N LEU A 223 -21.19 6.82 -9.23
CA LEU A 223 -21.67 7.17 -7.90
C LEU A 223 -22.27 8.59 -7.88
N ALA A 224 -21.67 9.55 -8.58
CA ALA A 224 -22.21 10.89 -8.70
C ALA A 224 -23.58 10.89 -9.38
N GLY A 225 -23.71 10.18 -10.51
CA GLY A 225 -24.99 10.06 -11.22
C GLY A 225 -26.07 9.41 -10.36
N ARG A 226 -25.73 8.34 -9.64
CA ARG A 226 -26.63 7.65 -8.70
C ARG A 226 -27.03 8.53 -7.52
N LEU A 227 -26.10 9.30 -6.94
CA LEU A 227 -26.40 10.19 -5.81
C LEU A 227 -27.28 11.39 -6.20
N LEU A 228 -27.21 11.85 -7.44
CA LEU A 228 -28.00 12.97 -7.96
C LEU A 228 -29.28 12.57 -8.70
N ASP A 229 -29.59 11.26 -8.79
CA ASP A 229 -30.67 10.73 -9.65
C ASP A 229 -30.51 11.13 -11.14
N GLN A 230 -29.28 11.40 -11.57
CA GLN A 230 -28.88 11.72 -12.94
C GLN A 230 -28.00 10.58 -13.48
N ARG A 231 -28.61 9.39 -13.62
CA ARG A 231 -27.90 8.15 -13.99
C ARG A 231 -27.36 8.21 -15.42
N ILE A 232 -26.22 7.56 -15.61
CA ILE A 232 -25.56 7.44 -16.92
C ILE A 232 -25.55 5.96 -17.29
N GLU A 233 -26.60 5.50 -17.96
CA GLU A 233 -26.82 4.08 -18.23
C GLU A 233 -25.64 3.41 -18.94
N ALA A 234 -25.01 4.11 -19.90
CA ALA A 234 -23.86 3.58 -20.62
C ALA A 234 -22.62 3.36 -19.72
N VAL A 235 -22.45 4.15 -18.65
CA VAL A 235 -21.40 3.91 -17.64
C VAL A 235 -21.75 2.66 -16.83
N GLU A 236 -22.98 2.59 -16.33
CA GLU A 236 -23.43 1.50 -15.46
C GLU A 236 -23.44 0.14 -16.16
N GLN A 237 -23.82 0.11 -17.44
CA GLN A 237 -23.79 -1.09 -18.30
C GLN A 237 -22.36 -1.50 -18.71
N GLY A 238 -21.36 -0.65 -18.48
CA GLY A 238 -19.96 -0.95 -18.77
C GLY A 238 -19.65 -1.15 -20.25
N VAL A 239 -20.34 -0.44 -21.15
CA VAL A 239 -20.28 -0.66 -22.61
C VAL A 239 -18.88 -0.55 -23.22
N ASP A 240 -17.96 0.16 -22.57
CA ASP A 240 -16.60 0.39 -23.05
C ASP A 240 -15.52 -0.02 -22.05
N TYR A 241 -15.86 -0.74 -20.97
CA TYR A 241 -14.93 -1.12 -19.90
C TYR A 241 -13.67 -1.82 -20.42
N ALA A 242 -13.81 -2.72 -21.39
CA ALA A 242 -12.69 -3.41 -22.03
C ALA A 242 -11.68 -2.44 -22.66
N ASN A 243 -12.16 -1.37 -23.31
CA ASN A 243 -11.29 -0.36 -23.94
C ASN A 243 -10.48 0.44 -22.90
N TRP A 244 -11.00 0.55 -21.69
CA TRP A 244 -10.36 1.26 -20.58
C TRP A 244 -9.60 0.34 -19.61
N LYS A 245 -9.54 -0.96 -19.91
CA LYS A 245 -8.90 -1.99 -19.08
C LYS A 245 -9.44 -2.00 -17.65
N THR A 246 -10.76 -1.97 -17.53
CA THR A 246 -11.48 -2.11 -16.26
C THR A 246 -12.56 -3.17 -16.39
N SER A 247 -13.13 -3.62 -15.28
CA SER A 247 -14.30 -4.52 -15.26
C SER A 247 -15.43 -4.03 -14.34
N ARG A 248 -16.60 -4.68 -14.42
CA ARG A 248 -17.74 -4.36 -13.55
C ARG A 248 -17.45 -4.72 -12.10
N GLU A 249 -16.76 -5.83 -11.87
CA GLU A 249 -16.31 -6.29 -10.56
C GLU A 249 -15.42 -5.25 -9.86
N GLU A 250 -14.44 -4.69 -10.57
CA GLU A 250 -13.54 -3.66 -10.02
C GLU A 250 -14.30 -2.35 -9.69
N VAL A 251 -15.20 -1.92 -10.58
CA VAL A 251 -16.03 -0.72 -10.35
C VAL A 251 -16.96 -0.94 -9.16
N MET A 252 -17.58 -2.12 -9.04
CA MET A 252 -18.47 -2.51 -7.95
C MET A 252 -17.76 -2.58 -6.60
N GLU A 253 -16.57 -3.20 -6.55
CA GLU A 253 -15.73 -3.20 -5.35
C GLU A 253 -15.49 -1.76 -4.86
N THR A 254 -15.09 -0.88 -5.78
CA THR A 254 -14.77 0.52 -5.46
C THR A 254 -16.01 1.33 -5.06
N LEU A 255 -17.17 1.06 -5.68
CA LEU A 255 -18.45 1.65 -5.29
C LEU A 255 -18.81 1.30 -3.85
N PHE A 256 -18.68 0.01 -3.49
CA PHE A 256 -18.96 -0.44 -2.13
C PHE A 256 -18.01 0.16 -1.10
N ASP A 257 -16.72 0.31 -1.42
CA ASP A 257 -15.75 0.97 -0.53
C ASP A 257 -16.13 2.44 -0.25
N LEU A 258 -16.56 3.19 -1.28
CA LEU A 258 -17.02 4.56 -1.12
C LEU A 258 -18.33 4.67 -0.35
N LEU A 259 -19.29 3.78 -0.64
CA LEU A 259 -20.56 3.75 0.08
C LEU A 259 -20.34 3.41 1.56
N GLU A 260 -19.45 2.45 1.86
CA GLU A 260 -19.05 2.10 3.22
C GLU A 260 -18.39 3.29 3.95
N LEU A 261 -17.49 4.02 3.27
CA LEU A 261 -16.91 5.26 3.78
C LEU A 261 -18.01 6.30 4.11
N TYR A 262 -18.97 6.52 3.21
CA TYR A 262 -20.04 7.49 3.43
C TYR A 262 -21.06 7.07 4.48
N THR A 263 -21.26 5.76 4.69
CA THR A 263 -22.13 5.23 5.76
C THR A 263 -21.50 5.38 7.14
N HIS A 264 -20.23 4.99 7.31
CA HIS A 264 -19.61 4.91 8.64
C HIS A 264 -18.78 6.14 9.01
N ASN A 265 -18.21 6.82 8.02
CA ASN A 265 -17.23 7.90 8.22
C ASN A 265 -17.65 9.21 7.54
N ARG A 266 -18.96 9.45 7.40
CA ARG A 266 -19.57 10.61 6.71
C ARG A 266 -18.92 11.95 7.07
N GLY A 267 -18.74 12.22 8.37
CA GLY A 267 -18.19 13.49 8.87
C GLY A 267 -16.73 13.74 8.50
N HIS A 268 -15.99 12.69 8.13
CA HIS A 268 -14.61 12.81 7.66
C HIS A 268 -14.51 13.02 6.15
N THR A 269 -15.61 13.17 5.42
CA THR A 269 -15.61 13.30 3.96
C THR A 269 -16.10 14.66 3.50
N THR A 270 -15.76 15.04 2.27
CA THR A 270 -16.23 16.30 1.68
C THR A 270 -17.63 16.17 1.10
N VAL A 271 -18.00 15.02 0.54
CA VAL A 271 -19.31 14.78 -0.08
C VAL A 271 -20.33 14.31 0.94
N GLY A 272 -19.95 13.42 1.87
CA GLY A 272 -20.87 12.80 2.83
C GLY A 272 -21.83 13.76 3.50
N PRO A 273 -21.37 14.89 4.09
CA PRO A 273 -22.22 15.86 4.77
C PRO A 273 -23.30 16.52 3.90
N HIS A 274 -23.16 16.48 2.57
CA HIS A 274 -24.11 17.11 1.64
C HIS A 274 -25.33 16.25 1.31
N PHE A 275 -25.30 14.97 1.66
CA PHE A 275 -26.42 14.04 1.42
C PHE A 275 -26.92 13.46 2.74
N PRO A 276 -28.24 13.22 2.88
CA PRO A 276 -28.76 12.54 4.06
C PRO A 276 -28.30 11.07 4.06
N ALA A 277 -28.19 10.46 5.24
CA ALA A 277 -27.55 9.14 5.39
C ALA A 277 -28.28 8.02 4.64
N ASP A 278 -29.61 8.10 4.57
CA ASP A 278 -30.50 7.20 3.83
C ASP A 278 -30.23 7.24 2.32
N ARG A 279 -29.73 8.36 1.77
CA ARG A 279 -29.39 8.45 0.35
C ARG A 279 -28.35 7.43 -0.07
N PHE A 280 -27.32 7.21 0.76
CA PHE A 280 -26.29 6.21 0.48
C PHE A 280 -26.85 4.78 0.54
N LEU A 281 -27.79 4.52 1.45
CA LEU A 281 -28.48 3.23 1.52
C LEU A 281 -29.36 2.98 0.30
N THR A 282 -30.12 3.98 -0.15
CA THR A 282 -30.94 3.93 -1.37
C THR A 282 -30.09 3.63 -2.61
N VAL A 283 -28.87 4.18 -2.70
CA VAL A 283 -27.94 3.85 -3.79
C VAL A 283 -27.37 2.43 -3.64
N ARG A 284 -27.10 1.98 -2.41
CA ARG A 284 -26.50 0.67 -2.12
C ARG A 284 -27.42 -0.51 -2.41
N ILE A 285 -28.72 -0.39 -2.14
CA ILE A 285 -29.70 -1.48 -2.31
C ILE A 285 -29.70 -2.09 -3.72
N PRO A 286 -29.92 -1.32 -4.81
CA PRO A 286 -29.92 -1.89 -6.16
C PRO A 286 -28.55 -2.44 -6.57
N LEU A 287 -27.45 -1.87 -6.07
CA LEU A 287 -26.10 -2.38 -6.32
C LEU A 287 -25.87 -3.75 -5.66
N ASN A 288 -26.41 -3.98 -4.45
CA ASN A 288 -26.36 -5.31 -3.83
C ASN A 288 -27.15 -6.34 -4.65
N THR A 289 -28.36 -6.00 -5.09
CA THR A 289 -29.17 -6.87 -5.95
C THR A 289 -28.44 -7.19 -7.27
N GLU A 290 -27.79 -6.20 -7.86
CA GLU A 290 -26.97 -6.38 -9.06
C GLU A 290 -25.82 -7.36 -8.80
N ALA A 291 -25.05 -7.14 -7.73
CA ALA A 291 -23.92 -7.99 -7.35
C ALA A 291 -24.36 -9.44 -7.10
N GLU A 292 -25.49 -9.67 -6.43
CA GLU A 292 -26.04 -11.01 -6.20
C GLU A 292 -26.47 -11.68 -7.51
N SER A 293 -27.22 -10.96 -8.35
CA SER A 293 -27.76 -11.49 -9.62
C SER A 293 -26.66 -11.88 -10.61
N GLN A 294 -25.59 -11.08 -10.68
CA GLN A 294 -24.45 -11.29 -11.55
C GLN A 294 -23.32 -12.09 -10.88
N LYS A 295 -23.49 -12.47 -9.60
CA LYS A 295 -22.48 -13.18 -8.79
C LYS A 295 -21.13 -12.43 -8.74
N LEU A 296 -21.17 -11.11 -8.67
CA LEU A 296 -19.97 -10.29 -8.56
C LEU A 296 -19.38 -10.42 -7.15
N PRO A 297 -18.06 -10.62 -7.01
CA PRO A 297 -17.43 -10.73 -5.70
C PRO A 297 -17.39 -9.35 -5.00
N ARG A 298 -17.38 -9.34 -3.66
CA ARG A 298 -17.15 -8.10 -2.88
C ARG A 298 -15.77 -7.50 -3.12
N TYR A 299 -14.77 -8.36 -3.32
CA TYR A 299 -13.37 -8.01 -3.58
C TYR A 299 -12.84 -8.82 -4.75
N THR A 300 -12.15 -8.15 -5.68
CA THR A 300 -11.52 -8.75 -6.84
C THR A 300 -10.26 -9.52 -6.46
N ASN A 301 -9.90 -10.53 -7.27
CA ASN A 301 -8.68 -11.34 -7.13
C ASN A 301 -8.50 -12.00 -5.75
N TRP A 302 -9.61 -12.33 -5.07
CA TRP A 302 -9.58 -13.05 -3.79
C TRP A 302 -9.24 -14.52 -3.98
N VAL A 303 -8.21 -15.01 -3.29
CA VAL A 303 -7.78 -16.42 -3.32
C VAL A 303 -8.21 -17.10 -2.01
N PRO A 304 -9.06 -18.14 -2.04
CA PRO A 304 -9.45 -18.87 -0.83
C PRO A 304 -8.22 -19.47 -0.13
N GLU A 305 -8.04 -19.21 1.16
CA GLU A 305 -6.99 -19.87 1.93
C GLU A 305 -7.30 -21.37 2.08
N PRO A 306 -6.30 -22.27 1.96
CA PRO A 306 -6.49 -23.68 2.29
C PRO A 306 -7.01 -23.78 3.72
N ARG A 307 -8.10 -24.52 3.94
CA ARG A 307 -8.61 -24.79 5.30
C ARG A 307 -7.50 -25.49 6.08
N GLU A 308 -6.88 -24.79 7.03
CA GLU A 308 -6.02 -25.42 8.03
C GLU A 308 -6.83 -26.57 8.65
N SER A 309 -6.33 -27.80 8.51
CA SER A 309 -6.92 -28.99 9.12
C SER A 309 -7.04 -28.72 10.62
N LYS A 310 -8.28 -28.67 11.13
CA LYS A 310 -8.56 -28.55 12.57
C LYS A 310 -7.67 -29.53 13.32
N ALA A 311 -6.71 -29.02 14.08
CA ALA A 311 -5.93 -29.83 15.00
C ALA A 311 -6.93 -30.53 15.94
N THR A 312 -6.98 -31.85 15.85
CA THR A 312 -7.67 -32.70 16.82
C THR A 312 -7.00 -32.52 18.17
N ASN A 313 -7.79 -32.17 19.19
CA ASN A 313 -7.35 -32.03 20.58
C ASN A 313 -6.53 -33.27 20.99
N GLY A 314 -5.22 -33.12 21.19
CA GLY A 314 -4.40 -34.25 21.59
C GLY A 314 -2.89 -34.04 21.71
N ASP A 315 -2.30 -33.04 21.04
CA ASP A 315 -0.86 -32.82 21.14
C ASP A 315 -0.51 -31.53 21.88
N LYS A 316 0.42 -31.65 22.83
CA LYS A 316 0.98 -30.55 23.61
C LYS A 316 1.44 -29.46 22.64
N ALA A 317 0.77 -28.32 22.68
CA ALA A 317 1.18 -27.11 21.99
C ALA A 317 2.58 -26.69 22.48
N THR A 318 3.61 -27.12 21.78
CA THR A 318 4.83 -26.32 21.64
C THR A 318 4.38 -24.97 21.08
N LYS A 319 4.69 -23.90 21.81
CA LYS A 319 4.43 -22.52 21.39
C LYS A 319 5.33 -22.15 20.21
N ASP A 320 5.15 -22.78 19.07
CA ASP A 320 5.56 -22.23 17.78
C ASP A 320 4.33 -21.55 17.20
N ALA A 321 4.02 -20.38 17.73
CA ALA A 321 3.25 -19.41 16.96
C ALA A 321 4.14 -19.04 15.77
N THR A 322 4.02 -19.77 14.66
CA THR A 322 4.52 -19.37 13.35
C THR A 322 4.07 -17.94 13.14
N THR A 323 4.97 -17.00 13.38
CA THR A 323 4.70 -15.58 13.25
C THR A 323 4.43 -15.38 11.76
N LYS A 324 3.15 -15.25 11.36
CA LYS A 324 2.77 -15.13 9.95
C LYS A 324 3.58 -13.97 9.37
N LEU A 325 4.49 -14.29 8.44
CA LEU A 325 5.41 -13.31 7.87
C LEU A 325 4.61 -12.22 7.15
N HIS A 326 5.05 -10.97 7.28
CA HIS A 326 4.38 -9.85 6.66
C HIS A 326 4.38 -9.98 5.11
N PRO A 327 3.23 -9.89 4.41
CA PRO A 327 3.12 -10.18 2.96
C PRO A 327 3.95 -9.27 2.05
N LEU A 328 4.30 -8.08 2.53
CA LEU A 328 5.13 -7.11 1.80
C LEU A 328 6.63 -7.19 2.18
N THR A 329 7.04 -8.16 3.01
CA THR A 329 8.46 -8.37 3.33
C THR A 329 9.21 -8.83 2.07
N PRO A 330 10.37 -8.23 1.75
CA PRO A 330 11.21 -8.65 0.63
C PRO A 330 11.64 -10.11 0.75
N VAL A 331 11.73 -10.79 -0.38
CA VAL A 331 12.26 -12.16 -0.49
C VAL A 331 13.67 -12.08 -1.07
N ALA A 332 14.60 -12.88 -0.54
CA ALA A 332 15.97 -12.95 -1.03
C ALA A 332 16.00 -13.50 -2.47
N ALA A 333 17.06 -13.17 -3.22
CA ALA A 333 17.23 -13.64 -4.58
C ALA A 333 17.31 -15.18 -4.70
N ASN A 334 17.78 -15.86 -3.65
CA ASN A 334 17.81 -17.33 -3.53
C ASN A 334 16.48 -17.93 -3.03
N GLY A 335 15.45 -17.12 -2.81
CA GLY A 335 14.14 -17.56 -2.31
C GLY A 335 13.98 -17.56 -0.78
N ASP A 336 15.07 -17.33 -0.03
CA ASP A 336 15.02 -17.27 1.42
C ASP A 336 14.22 -16.06 1.90
N ARG A 337 13.47 -16.26 2.97
CA ARG A 337 12.69 -15.20 3.63
C ARG A 337 13.37 -14.84 4.95
N PRO A 338 13.56 -13.55 5.27
CA PRO A 338 14.14 -13.16 6.56
C PRO A 338 13.30 -13.72 7.71
N ARG A 339 13.94 -14.17 8.79
CA ARG A 339 13.23 -14.61 9.99
C ARG A 339 12.58 -13.40 10.67
N ALA A 340 11.36 -13.56 11.20
CA ALA A 340 10.58 -12.47 11.81
C ALA A 340 11.29 -11.76 12.99
N THR A 341 12.30 -12.40 13.58
CA THR A 341 13.11 -11.90 14.71
C THR A 341 14.33 -11.07 14.29
N GLU A 342 14.72 -11.09 13.01
CA GLU A 342 15.85 -10.31 12.50
C GLU A 342 15.38 -8.88 12.19
N LYS A 343 15.17 -8.09 13.26
CA LYS A 343 14.99 -6.63 13.18
C LYS A 343 16.32 -5.97 12.80
N GLY A 344 16.74 -6.16 11.57
CA GLY A 344 17.99 -5.66 11.02
C GLY A 344 18.21 -6.34 9.68
N ARG A 345 18.02 -5.62 8.58
CA ARG A 345 18.32 -6.13 7.25
C ARG A 345 19.84 -6.27 7.13
N ASP A 346 20.41 -7.40 7.52
CA ASP A 346 21.83 -7.76 7.25
C ASP A 346 22.04 -8.08 5.76
N GLY A 347 21.37 -7.32 4.88
CA GLY A 347 21.10 -7.64 3.49
C GLY A 347 20.82 -6.39 2.67
N ALA A 348 21.44 -6.27 1.50
CA ALA A 348 21.13 -5.18 0.58
C ALA A 348 19.77 -5.43 -0.11
N VAL A 349 18.80 -4.55 0.11
CA VAL A 349 17.49 -4.57 -0.57
C VAL A 349 17.57 -3.69 -1.82
N ARG A 350 17.28 -4.28 -2.98
CA ARG A 350 17.23 -3.62 -4.29
C ARG A 350 15.78 -3.54 -4.76
N PHE A 351 15.41 -2.38 -5.29
CA PHE A 351 14.06 -2.12 -5.79
C PHE A 351 14.06 -2.12 -7.31
N MET A 352 13.12 -2.85 -7.91
CA MET A 352 12.99 -2.98 -9.36
C MET A 352 11.57 -2.64 -9.81
N LEU A 353 11.44 -1.96 -10.95
CA LEU A 353 10.14 -1.61 -11.52
C LEU A 353 9.65 -2.65 -12.53
N ASP A 354 10.60 -3.36 -13.17
CA ASP A 354 10.34 -4.33 -14.22
C ASP A 354 10.36 -5.76 -13.64
N PRO A 355 9.21 -6.45 -13.60
CA PRO A 355 9.13 -7.81 -13.09
C PRO A 355 9.93 -8.81 -13.94
N GLU A 356 10.00 -8.62 -15.27
CA GLU A 356 10.70 -9.56 -16.16
C GLU A 356 12.21 -9.49 -15.91
N CYS A 357 12.75 -8.28 -15.77
CA CYS A 357 14.14 -8.06 -15.40
C CYS A 357 14.46 -8.67 -14.02
N ALA A 358 13.57 -8.50 -13.04
CA ALA A 358 13.74 -9.08 -11.70
C ALA A 358 13.75 -10.62 -11.72
N ASP A 359 12.86 -11.23 -12.51
CA ASP A 359 12.78 -12.70 -12.62
C ASP A 359 13.95 -13.28 -13.42
N ALA A 360 14.43 -12.57 -14.45
CA ALA A 360 15.65 -12.92 -15.17
C ALA A 360 16.87 -12.86 -14.26
N GLU A 361 17.01 -11.80 -13.46
CA GLU A 361 18.11 -11.68 -12.49
C GLU A 361 18.04 -12.78 -11.42
N LYS A 362 16.86 -13.05 -10.85
CA LYS A 362 16.68 -14.16 -9.89
C LYS A 362 17.06 -15.50 -10.48
N SER A 363 16.63 -15.78 -11.72
CA SER A 363 16.94 -17.03 -12.41
C SER A 363 18.44 -17.19 -12.64
N HIS A 364 19.13 -16.10 -13.02
CA HIS A 364 20.57 -16.08 -13.19
C HIS A 364 21.31 -16.22 -11.85
N VAL A 365 20.86 -15.56 -10.79
CA VAL A 365 21.48 -15.68 -9.46
C VAL A 365 21.31 -17.10 -8.92
N ALA A 366 20.15 -17.72 -9.10
CA ALA A 366 19.86 -19.08 -8.65
C ALA A 366 20.82 -20.12 -9.24
N THR A 367 21.43 -19.90 -10.42
CA THR A 367 22.40 -20.86 -10.96
C THR A 367 23.69 -20.92 -10.15
N TYR A 368 24.10 -19.84 -9.48
CA TYR A 368 25.29 -19.82 -8.63
C TYR A 368 25.10 -20.53 -7.28
N PHE A 369 23.86 -20.85 -6.91
CA PHE A 369 23.52 -21.58 -5.68
C PHE A 369 23.26 -23.07 -5.92
N LYS A 370 23.40 -23.55 -7.16
CA LYS A 370 23.33 -25.00 -7.46
C LYS A 370 24.65 -25.63 -7.00
N VAL A 371 24.58 -26.50 -6.00
CA VAL A 371 25.73 -27.30 -5.56
C VAL A 371 25.91 -28.46 -6.54
N GLU A 372 27.00 -28.44 -7.30
CA GLU A 372 27.44 -29.59 -8.10
C GLU A 372 28.28 -30.49 -7.19
N MET A 373 27.79 -31.69 -6.88
CA MET A 373 28.52 -32.70 -6.11
C MET A 373 29.17 -33.66 -7.11
N GLU A 374 30.50 -33.69 -7.16
CA GLU A 374 31.25 -34.73 -7.86
C GLU A 374 31.51 -35.88 -6.88
N GLU A 375 30.90 -37.05 -7.13
CA GLU A 375 31.20 -38.28 -6.41
C GLU A 375 32.52 -38.86 -6.95
N TYR A 376 33.53 -38.95 -6.09
CA TYR A 376 34.77 -39.66 -6.38
C TYR A 376 34.73 -41.01 -5.65
N GLU A 377 34.77 -42.11 -6.40
CA GLU A 377 34.99 -43.44 -5.82
C GLU A 377 36.44 -43.53 -5.33
N VAL A 378 36.62 -43.71 -4.02
CA VAL A 378 37.91 -44.03 -3.42
C VAL A 378 38.07 -45.54 -3.52
N GLU A 379 38.96 -46.02 -4.39
CA GLU A 379 39.34 -47.44 -4.41
C GLU A 379 40.10 -47.77 -3.11
N GLU A 380 39.52 -48.68 -2.29
CA GLU A 380 40.09 -49.16 -1.01
C GLU A 380 41.32 -50.08 -1.18
#